data_AF-A0A957UB07-F1
#
_entry.id   AF-A0A957UB07-F1
#
_cell.length_a   1.000
_cell.length_b   1.000
_cell.length_c   1.000
_cell.angle_alpha   90.00
_cell.angle_beta   90.00
_cell.angle_gamma   90.00
#
_symmetry.space_group_name_H-M   'P 1'
#
loop_
_entity.id
_entity.type
_entity.pdbx_description
1 polymer ?
#
loop_
_entity_poly.entity_id
_entity_poly.type
_entity_poly.pdbx_seq_one_letter_code
_entity_poly.pdbx_strand_id
1 'polypeptide(L)'
;NGGTLDIRKDAQGNEYGVCVFADGSECDEWAFFRGECKAGDSGEVMNMRNPASVYCAENGGTVDIREEADGSVGYCVFADKSECEEWAFFRG
;
A
#
# COMPACT_ATOMS: atom_id res chain seq x y z
N ASN A 1 7.82 -0.48 24.76
CA ASN A 1 7.67 0.27 23.50
C ASN A 1 8.97 0.13 22.72
N GLY A 2 9.27 -0.93 21.98
CA GLY A 2 8.44 -2.04 21.50
C GLY A 2 8.98 -2.65 20.18
N GLY A 3 10.06 -2.10 19.62
CA GLY A 3 10.70 -2.58 18.39
C GLY A 3 12.23 -2.50 18.44
N THR A 4 12.87 -3.11 17.46
CA THR A 4 14.33 -3.15 17.25
C THR A 4 14.71 -2.12 16.18
N LEU A 5 15.78 -1.35 16.41
CA LEU A 5 16.31 -0.44 15.40
C LEU A 5 17.12 -1.23 14.36
N ASP A 6 16.77 -1.06 13.08
CA ASP A 6 17.44 -1.61 11.91
C ASP A 6 17.98 -0.46 11.04
N ILE A 7 19.27 -0.46 10.74
CA ILE A 7 19.92 0.58 9.93
C ILE A 7 20.05 0.06 8.51
N ARG A 8 19.31 0.68 7.58
CA ARG A 8 19.25 0.30 6.17
C ARG A 8 19.94 1.33 5.30
N LYS A 9 20.33 0.92 4.10
CA LYS A 9 20.91 1.81 3.07
C LYS A 9 19.96 1.93 1.88
N ASP A 10 19.82 3.13 1.34
CA ASP A 10 19.11 3.36 0.07
C ASP A 10 19.98 2.97 -1.14
N ALA A 11 19.43 3.08 -2.36
CA ALA A 11 20.15 2.80 -3.60
C ALA A 11 21.34 3.74 -3.87
N GLN A 12 21.40 4.87 -3.15
CA GLN A 12 22.47 5.87 -3.23
C GLN A 12 23.53 5.67 -2.13
N GLY A 13 23.31 4.71 -1.22
CA GLY A 13 24.19 4.39 -0.09
C GLY A 13 23.92 5.21 1.19
N ASN A 14 22.89 6.04 1.22
CA ASN A 14 22.51 6.81 2.41
C ASN A 14 21.89 5.88 3.46
N GLU A 15 22.25 6.07 4.73
CA GLU A 15 21.72 5.29 5.84
C GLU A 15 20.44 5.92 6.41
N TYR A 16 19.45 5.08 6.71
CA TYR A 16 18.23 5.46 7.42
C TYR A 16 17.86 4.40 8.46
N GLY A 17 17.26 4.84 9.57
CA GLY A 17 16.84 3.98 10.67
C GLY A 17 15.38 3.56 10.54
N VAL A 18 15.10 2.28 10.75
CA VAL A 18 13.75 1.71 10.77
C VAL A 18 13.53 1.01 12.11
N CYS A 19 12.46 1.36 12.81
CA CYS A 19 12.00 0.61 13.97
C CYS A 19 11.13 -0.57 13.51
N VAL A 20 11.57 -1.79 13.81
CA VAL A 20 10.88 -3.06 13.51
C VAL A 20 10.20 -3.59 14.77
N PHE A 21 8.88 -3.72 14.76
CA PHE A 21 8.09 -4.13 15.93
C PHE A 21 7.79 -5.64 15.93
N ALA A 22 7.36 -6.16 17.08
CA ALA A 22 7.09 -7.59 17.27
C ALA A 22 5.90 -8.13 16.44
N ASP A 23 5.01 -7.25 15.99
CA ASP A 23 3.91 -7.57 15.07
C ASP A 23 4.35 -7.56 13.60
N GLY A 24 5.62 -7.28 13.32
CA GLY A 24 6.18 -7.15 11.97
C GLY A 24 5.97 -5.77 11.35
N SER A 25 5.32 -4.83 12.04
CA SER A 25 5.23 -3.45 11.55
C SER A 25 6.59 -2.77 11.53
N GLU A 26 6.75 -1.85 10.57
CA GLU A 26 7.97 -1.06 10.42
C GLU A 26 7.62 0.43 10.35
N CYS A 27 8.36 1.24 11.09
CA CYS A 27 8.28 2.71 11.04
C CYS A 27 9.66 3.30 10.76
N ASP A 28 9.72 4.38 10.00
CA ASP A 28 10.90 5.25 10.03
C ASP A 28 11.20 5.70 11.47
N GLU A 29 12.47 5.65 11.86
CA GLU A 29 12.91 5.93 13.24
C GLU A 29 12.51 7.34 13.70
N TRP A 30 12.64 8.34 12.83
CA TRP A 30 12.33 9.72 13.17
C TRP A 30 10.82 9.96 13.18
N ALA A 31 10.05 9.30 12.30
CA ALA A 31 8.60 9.31 12.34
C ALA A 31 8.06 8.67 13.64
N PHE A 32 8.66 7.56 14.09
CA PHE A 32 8.33 6.96 15.38
C PHE A 32 8.68 7.88 16.55
N PHE A 33 9.87 8.49 16.54
CA PHE A 33 10.32 9.42 17.58
C PHE A 33 9.40 10.65 17.70
N ARG A 34 8.90 11.18 16.58
CA ARG A 34 7.95 12.31 16.56
C ARG A 34 6.50 11.91 16.85
N GLY A 35 6.20 10.61 16.97
CA GLY A 35 4.84 10.10 17.14
C GLY A 35 3.97 10.20 15.87
N GLU A 36 4.60 10.36 14.70
CA GLU A 36 3.96 10.34 13.39
C GLU A 36 3.76 8.90 12.88
N CYS A 37 4.38 7.92 13.54
CA CYS A 37 4.25 6.49 13.28
C CYS A 37 4.25 5.73 14.62
N LYS A 38 3.56 4.59 14.70
CA LYS A 38 3.48 3.73 15.89
C LYS A 38 3.55 2.25 15.50
N ALA A 39 3.84 1.39 16.47
CA ALA A 39 3.71 -0.05 16.27
C ALA A 39 2.28 -0.39 15.82
N GLY A 40 2.16 -1.12 14.71
CA GLY A 40 0.90 -1.42 14.03
C GLY A 40 0.49 -0.41 12.96
N ASP A 41 1.08 0.79 12.95
CA ASP A 41 1.03 1.72 11.80
C ASP A 41 2.16 1.39 10.84
N SER A 42 2.38 0.09 10.56
CA SER A 42 3.28 -0.34 9.50
C SER A 42 3.23 0.70 8.39
N GLY A 43 4.36 1.24 7.95
CA GLY A 43 4.47 2.13 6.79
C GLY A 43 4.02 1.47 5.47
N GLU A 44 3.02 0.61 5.53
CA GLU A 44 2.19 -0.07 4.54
C GLU A 44 1.40 0.89 3.64
N VAL A 45 1.71 2.19 3.59
CA VAL A 45 1.22 3.00 2.47
C VAL A 45 1.84 2.60 1.13
N MET A 46 2.86 1.72 1.12
CA MET A 46 3.46 1.19 -0.10
C MET A 46 3.19 -0.30 -0.35
N ASN A 47 2.47 -1.00 0.53
CA ASN A 47 2.18 -2.44 0.34
C ASN A 47 0.75 -2.89 0.68
N MET A 48 -0.12 -1.95 1.07
CA MET A 48 -1.56 -2.17 0.97
C MET A 48 -1.94 -2.11 -0.52
N ARG A 49 -1.67 -3.20 -1.26
CA ARG A 49 -2.22 -3.37 -2.62
C ARG A 49 -3.70 -3.05 -2.52
N ASN A 50 -4.17 -2.07 -3.31
CA ASN A 50 -5.56 -1.62 -3.28
C ASN A 50 -6.47 -2.87 -3.29
N PRO A 51 -7.30 -3.10 -2.24
CA PRO A 51 -8.09 -4.33 -2.13
C PRO A 51 -8.98 -4.58 -3.34
N ALA A 52 -9.55 -3.51 -3.93
CA ALA A 52 -10.33 -3.58 -5.14
C ALA A 52 -9.48 -3.99 -6.35
N SER A 53 -8.27 -3.44 -6.47
CA SER A 53 -7.30 -3.81 -7.50
C SER A 53 -6.80 -5.26 -7.36
N VAL A 54 -6.56 -5.74 -6.13
CA VAL A 54 -6.22 -7.15 -5.86
C VAL A 54 -7.37 -8.05 -6.27
N TYR A 55 -8.58 -7.73 -5.81
CA TYR A 55 -9.78 -8.49 -6.13
C TYR A 55 -10.03 -8.56 -7.65
N CYS A 56 -9.82 -7.45 -8.37
CA CYS A 56 -9.87 -7.43 -9.82
C CYS A 56 -8.89 -8.44 -10.45
N ALA A 57 -7.62 -8.40 -10.05
CA ALA A 57 -6.59 -9.30 -10.56
C ALA A 57 -6.86 -10.78 -10.23
N GLU A 58 -7.32 -11.07 -9.02
CA GLU A 58 -7.66 -12.44 -8.59
C GLU A 58 -8.87 -13.01 -9.34
N ASN A 59 -9.78 -12.17 -9.82
CA ASN A 59 -10.92 -12.55 -10.66
C ASN A 59 -10.60 -12.52 -12.16
N GLY A 60 -9.32 -12.44 -12.53
CA GLY A 60 -8.87 -12.50 -13.93
C GLY A 60 -9.08 -11.21 -14.72
N GLY A 61 -9.33 -10.10 -14.04
CA GLY A 61 -9.36 -8.77 -14.62
C GLY A 61 -8.00 -8.06 -14.59
N THR A 62 -7.90 -6.95 -15.29
CA THR A 62 -6.78 -6.01 -15.24
C THR A 62 -7.29 -4.65 -14.79
N VAL A 63 -6.53 -3.98 -13.93
CA VAL A 63 -6.90 -2.64 -13.42
C VAL A 63 -6.50 -1.59 -14.43
N ASP A 64 -7.47 -0.77 -14.84
CA ASP A 64 -7.32 0.41 -15.68
C ASP A 64 -7.65 1.65 -14.86
N ILE A 65 -6.64 2.49 -14.59
CA ILE A 65 -6.83 3.73 -13.83
C ILE A 65 -7.09 4.87 -14.81
N ARG A 66 -8.24 5.52 -14.67
CA ARG A 66 -8.67 6.64 -15.51
C ARG A 66 -8.67 7.93 -14.70
N GLU A 67 -8.16 9.01 -15.28
CA GLU A 67 -8.29 10.34 -14.66
C GLU A 67 -9.67 10.93 -14.97
N GLU A 68 -10.38 11.32 -13.92
CA GLU A 68 -11.66 12.01 -14.00
C GLU A 68 -11.57 13.38 -13.29
N ALA A 69 -12.64 14.18 -13.39
CA ALA A 69 -12.67 15.53 -12.83
C ALA A 69 -12.40 15.59 -11.32
N ASP A 70 -12.78 14.53 -10.60
CA ASP A 70 -12.67 14.42 -9.13
C ASP A 70 -11.47 13.57 -8.67
N GLY A 71 -10.60 13.16 -9.60
CA GLY A 71 -9.41 12.34 -9.31
C GLY A 71 -9.35 11.06 -10.16
N SER A 72 -8.51 10.12 -9.76
CA SER A 72 -8.34 8.86 -10.47
C SER A 72 -9.39 7.83 -10.04
N VAL A 73 -10.03 7.19 -11.02
CA VAL A 73 -11.01 6.10 -10.83
C VAL A 73 -10.44 4.81 -11.42
N GLY A 74 -10.50 3.71 -10.66
CA GLY A 74 -10.07 2.41 -11.13
C GLY A 74 -11.21 1.60 -11.75
N TYR A 75 -10.96 0.98 -12.89
CA TYR A 75 -11.87 0.05 -13.55
C TYR A 75 -11.23 -1.34 -13.63
N CYS A 76 -12.01 -2.36 -13.31
CA CYS A 76 -11.64 -3.75 -13.57
C CYS A 76 -12.11 -4.17 -14.97
N VAL A 77 -11.16 -4.47 -15.85
CA VAL A 77 -11.42 -4.84 -17.26
C VAL A 77 -11.12 -6.32 -17.47
N PHE A 78 -12.08 -7.07 -18.01
CA PHE A 78 -11.96 -8.52 -18.25
C PHE A 78 -11.62 -8.84 -19.71
N ALA A 79 -11.20 -10.08 -19.97
CA ALA A 79 -10.80 -10.55 -21.30
C ALA A 79 -11.93 -10.51 -22.35
N ASP A 80 -13.20 -10.59 -21.91
CA ASP A 80 -14.38 -10.44 -22.75
C ASP A 80 -14.73 -8.97 -23.04
N LYS A 81 -13.89 -8.03 -22.57
CA LYS A 81 -14.05 -6.57 -22.63
C LYS A 81 -15.17 -6.02 -21.76
N SER A 82 -15.79 -6.83 -20.91
CA SER A 82 -16.64 -6.29 -19.85
C SER A 82 -15.77 -5.47 -18.88
N GLU A 83 -16.35 -4.40 -18.34
CA GLU A 83 -15.68 -3.55 -17.36
C GLU A 83 -16.65 -3.10 -16.27
N CYS A 84 -16.11 -2.89 -15.08
CA CYS A 84 -16.83 -2.37 -13.92
C CYS A 84 -15.88 -1.53 -13.08
N GLU A 85 -16.38 -0.51 -12.39
CA GLU A 85 -15.57 0.27 -11.44
C GLU A 85 -15.07 -0.66 -10.32
N GLU A 86 -13.79 -0.56 -9.95
CA GLU A 86 -13.12 -1.58 -9.12
C GLU A 86 -13.74 -1.72 -7.73
N TRP A 87 -14.20 -0.62 -7.13
CA TRP A 87 -14.84 -0.64 -5.82
C TRP A 87 -16.29 -1.13 -5.87
N ALA A 88 -17.01 -0.85 -6.95
CA ALA A 88 -18.32 -1.43 -7.23
C ALA A 88 -18.20 -2.95 -7.40
N PHE A 89 -17.21 -3.42 -8.15
CA PHE A 89 -16.96 -4.85 -8.32
C PHE A 89 -16.59 -5.54 -7.01
N PHE A 90 -15.73 -4.91 -6.20
CA PHE A 90 -15.31 -5.45 -4.90
C PHE A 90 -16.48 -5.59 -3.91
N ARG A 91 -17.49 -4.73 -3.97
CA ARG A 91 -18.66 -4.75 -3.07
C ARG A 91 -19.82 -5.62 -3.56
N GLY A 92 -19.82 -6.02 -4.83
CA GLY A 92 -20.92 -6.77 -5.49
C GLY A 92 -22.17 -5.92 -5.73
#